data_AF-A0A812VTW3-F1
#
_entry.id   AF-A0A812VTW3-F1
#
_cell.length_a   1.000
_cell.length_b   1.000
_cell.length_c   1.000
_cell.angle_alpha   90.00
_cell.angle_beta   90.00
_cell.angle_gamma   90.00
#
_symmetry.space_group_name_H-M   'P 1'
#
loop_
_entity.id
_entity.type
_entity.pdbx_description
1 polymer ?
#
loop_
_entity_poly.entity_id
_entity_poly.type
_entity_poly.pdbx_seq_one_letter_code
_entity_poly.pdbx_strand_id
1 'polypeptide(L)'
;AAGEMVAEVKRQFSVKDSKGKTLLDGSDELKPDSLTCIHISTEASLYEMVAPACLVILSPLLAGTFFGVQAVFGLLTGSLGSSVQLAISMSNSGGAWDNCKKFIKNGFSDDPELRYTKNPRTPDEIKAAPKAKEAHDAAVQGDTVGDPFKDTSGPALNIVMKLQAIVSLVFAAYFAAINNGHGFLGQAAL
;
A
#
# COMPACT_ATOMS: atom_id res chain seq x y z
N ALA A 1 8.10 -3.23 8.37
CA ALA A 1 8.26 -2.00 7.58
C ALA A 1 7.73 -0.73 8.28
N ALA A 2 6.47 -0.32 8.12
CA ALA A 2 6.00 1.01 8.57
C ALA A 2 6.12 1.23 10.09
N GLY A 3 5.78 0.21 10.90
CA GLY A 3 5.94 0.29 12.36
C GLY A 3 7.41 0.41 12.82
N GLU A 4 8.32 -0.27 12.14
CA GLU A 4 9.76 -0.20 12.42
C GLU A 4 10.32 1.17 12.03
N MET A 5 9.88 1.73 10.91
CA MET A 5 10.22 3.09 10.50
C MET A 5 9.76 4.10 11.57
N VAL A 6 8.54 3.95 12.11
CA VAL A 6 8.05 4.81 13.21
C VAL A 6 8.89 4.64 14.47
N ALA A 7 9.26 3.42 14.83
CA ALA A 7 10.10 3.15 15.99
C ALA A 7 11.50 3.77 15.84
N GLU A 8 12.10 3.67 14.66
CA GLU A 8 13.40 4.25 14.36
C GLU A 8 13.37 5.79 14.38
N VAL A 9 12.37 6.40 13.75
CA VAL A 9 12.21 7.86 13.77
C VAL A 9 11.99 8.37 15.20
N LYS A 10 11.17 7.68 16.01
CA LYS A 10 11.00 7.99 17.43
C LYS A 10 12.30 7.85 18.21
N ARG A 11 13.09 6.80 17.93
CA ARG A 11 14.41 6.59 18.55
C ARG A 11 15.32 7.77 18.22
N GLN A 12 15.45 8.16 16.95
CA GLN A 12 16.29 9.29 16.55
C GLN A 12 15.86 10.59 17.25
N PHE A 13 14.56 10.91 17.31
CA PHE A 13 14.08 12.09 18.01
C PHE A 13 14.30 12.08 19.53
N SER A 14 14.49 10.90 20.13
CA SER A 14 14.78 10.77 21.57
C SER A 14 16.26 10.91 21.94
N VAL A 15 17.17 10.80 20.97
CA VAL A 15 18.62 10.91 21.19
C VAL A 15 18.99 12.36 21.50
N LYS A 16 19.86 12.54 22.50
CA LYS A 16 20.36 13.84 22.96
C LYS A 16 21.84 13.99 22.63
N ASP A 17 22.24 15.21 22.28
CA ASP A 17 23.63 15.57 22.05
C ASP A 17 24.40 15.79 23.36
N SER A 18 25.68 16.16 23.24
CA SER A 18 26.56 16.49 24.35
C SER A 18 26.06 17.67 25.21
N LYS A 19 25.15 18.48 24.67
CA LYS A 19 24.51 19.66 25.29
C LYS A 19 23.07 19.38 25.75
N GLY A 20 22.63 18.12 25.68
CA GLY A 20 21.28 17.68 26.06
C GLY A 20 20.17 18.07 25.09
N LYS A 21 20.49 18.61 23.91
CA LYS A 21 19.51 18.98 22.86
C LYS A 21 19.16 17.78 22.00
N THR A 22 17.91 17.74 21.57
CA THR A 22 17.40 16.73 20.61
C THR A 22 17.49 17.24 19.17
N LEU A 23 17.22 16.36 18.20
CA LEU A 23 17.05 16.75 16.79
C LEU A 23 15.98 17.83 16.58
N LEU A 24 14.94 17.86 17.43
CA LEU A 24 13.83 18.82 17.33
C LEU A 24 14.24 20.23 17.80
N ASP A 25 15.25 20.31 18.66
CA ASP A 25 15.77 21.57 19.20
C ASP A 25 16.79 22.25 18.27
N GLY A 26 17.04 21.65 17.10
CA GLY A 26 17.98 22.15 16.10
C GLY A 26 19.44 22.05 16.54
N SER A 27 19.85 20.91 17.10
CA SER A 27 21.26 20.64 17.39
C SER A 27 22.11 20.61 16.11
N ASP A 28 23.24 21.30 16.10
CA ASP A 28 24.22 21.26 15.00
C ASP A 28 25.05 19.96 14.98
N GLU A 29 25.08 19.24 16.10
CA GLU A 29 25.86 18.00 16.28
C GLU A 29 25.09 16.76 15.82
N LEU A 30 23.76 16.75 16.01
CA LEU A 30 22.91 15.63 15.61
C LEU A 30 22.37 15.86 14.20
N LYS A 31 22.69 14.94 13.29
CA LYS A 31 22.08 14.88 11.96
C LYS A 31 21.13 13.69 11.88
N PRO A 32 19.98 13.82 11.19
CA PRO A 32 19.05 12.72 11.00
C PRO A 32 19.73 11.60 10.20
N ASP A 33 19.66 10.38 10.73
CA ASP A 33 20.23 9.22 10.09
C ASP A 33 19.23 8.66 9.07
N SER A 34 19.37 9.11 7.84
CA SER A 34 18.56 8.65 6.71
C SER A 34 18.96 7.26 6.23
N LEU A 35 20.20 6.83 6.47
CA LEU A 35 20.70 5.53 5.97
C LEU A 35 20.00 4.38 6.69
N THR A 36 19.83 4.48 8.01
CA THR A 36 19.09 3.46 8.76
C THR A 36 17.64 3.34 8.29
N CYS A 37 16.96 4.47 8.03
CA CYS A 37 15.61 4.46 7.46
C CYS A 37 15.57 3.80 6.07
N ILE A 38 16.55 4.11 5.19
CA ILE A 38 16.66 3.48 3.87
C ILE A 38 16.85 1.97 4.01
N HIS A 39 17.73 1.52 4.90
CA HIS A 39 17.99 0.11 5.15
C HIS A 39 16.74 -0.64 5.57
N ILE A 40 15.97 -0.12 6.54
CA ILE A 40 14.71 -0.73 7.01
C ILE A 40 13.73 -0.91 5.86
N SER A 41 13.53 0.14 5.05
CA SER A 41 12.59 0.07 3.92
C SER A 41 13.06 -0.89 2.83
N THR A 42 14.37 -0.93 2.56
CA THR A 42 14.98 -1.76 1.51
C THR A 42 14.90 -3.23 1.88
N GLU A 43 15.33 -3.61 3.08
CA GLU A 43 15.32 -4.99 3.54
C GLU A 43 13.89 -5.54 3.58
N ALA A 44 12.95 -4.79 4.16
CA ALA A 44 11.55 -5.19 4.19
C ALA A 44 10.97 -5.35 2.78
N SER A 45 11.27 -4.44 1.85
CA SER A 45 10.78 -4.54 0.47
C SER A 45 11.29 -5.79 -0.26
N LEU A 46 12.56 -6.17 -0.02
CA LEU A 46 13.20 -7.32 -0.66
C LEU A 46 12.62 -8.65 -0.18
N TYR A 47 12.36 -8.79 1.12
CA TYR A 47 11.80 -10.01 1.68
C TYR A 47 10.30 -10.15 1.39
N GLU A 48 9.52 -9.08 1.62
CA GLU A 48 8.06 -9.14 1.55
C GLU A 48 7.53 -9.24 0.11
N MET A 49 8.33 -8.89 -0.92
CA MET A 49 7.89 -9.02 -2.32
C MET A 49 7.83 -10.46 -2.82
N VAL A 50 8.56 -11.39 -2.17
CA VAL A 50 8.69 -12.78 -2.64
C VAL A 50 7.38 -13.53 -2.50
N ALA A 51 6.73 -13.43 -1.34
CA ALA A 51 5.47 -14.11 -1.06
C ALA A 51 4.35 -13.78 -2.07
N PRO A 52 4.01 -12.50 -2.37
CA PRO A 52 2.99 -12.19 -3.37
C PRO A 52 3.42 -12.61 -4.78
N ALA A 53 4.70 -12.50 -5.15
CA ALA A 53 5.18 -12.97 -6.45
C ALA A 53 4.99 -14.50 -6.61
N CYS A 54 5.36 -15.26 -5.58
CA CYS A 54 5.14 -16.71 -5.53
C CYS A 54 3.65 -17.05 -5.63
N LEU A 55 2.78 -16.36 -4.90
CA LEU A 55 1.34 -16.57 -4.95
C LEU A 55 0.81 -16.40 -6.39
N VAL A 56 1.20 -15.33 -7.06
CA VAL A 56 0.72 -15.02 -8.42
C VAL A 56 1.18 -16.05 -9.45
N ILE A 57 2.43 -16.52 -9.37
CA ILE A 57 2.99 -17.49 -10.32
C ILE A 57 2.53 -18.90 -10.01
N LEU A 58 2.55 -19.32 -8.74
CA LEU A 58 2.24 -20.69 -8.35
C LEU A 58 0.75 -20.98 -8.42
N SER A 59 -0.14 -20.01 -8.20
CA SER A 59 -1.59 -20.24 -8.22
C SER A 59 -2.08 -20.90 -9.52
N PRO A 60 -1.84 -20.35 -10.73
CA PRO A 60 -2.27 -20.99 -11.98
C PRO A 60 -1.53 -22.29 -12.26
N LEU A 61 -0.25 -22.42 -11.87
CA LEU A 61 0.52 -23.65 -12.05
C LEU A 61 -0.05 -24.80 -11.22
N LEU A 62 -0.36 -24.56 -9.95
CA LEU A 62 -0.95 -25.56 -9.07
C LEU A 62 -2.39 -25.87 -9.49
N ALA A 63 -3.21 -24.84 -9.79
CA ALA A 63 -4.57 -25.04 -10.27
C ALA A 63 -4.61 -25.89 -11.55
N GLY A 64 -3.78 -25.56 -12.54
CA GLY A 64 -3.73 -26.29 -13.81
C GLY A 64 -3.15 -27.69 -13.69
N THR A 65 -2.10 -27.86 -12.89
CA THR A 65 -1.43 -29.16 -12.70
C THR A 65 -2.33 -30.15 -11.96
N PHE A 66 -3.00 -29.72 -10.88
CA PHE A 66 -3.78 -30.62 -10.04
C PHE A 66 -5.26 -30.73 -10.44
N PHE A 67 -5.89 -29.64 -10.87
CA PHE A 67 -7.35 -29.57 -11.09
C PHE A 67 -7.74 -29.31 -12.56
N GLY A 68 -6.75 -29.09 -13.43
CA GLY A 68 -6.95 -28.98 -14.87
C GLY A 68 -7.34 -27.59 -15.37
N VAL A 69 -7.64 -27.53 -16.67
CA VAL A 69 -7.87 -26.27 -17.39
C VAL A 69 -9.14 -25.54 -16.95
N GLN A 70 -10.16 -26.27 -16.51
CA GLN A 70 -11.41 -25.70 -16.01
C GLN A 70 -11.20 -24.93 -14.70
N ALA A 71 -10.36 -25.44 -13.81
CA ALA A 71 -10.01 -24.76 -12.57
C ALA A 71 -9.20 -23.47 -12.85
N VAL A 72 -8.27 -23.50 -13.82
CA VAL A 72 -7.53 -22.30 -14.24
C VAL A 72 -8.49 -21.26 -14.82
N PHE A 73 -9.47 -21.67 -15.63
CA PHE A 73 -10.49 -20.76 -16.16
C PHE A 73 -11.31 -20.10 -15.04
N GLY A 74 -11.77 -20.88 -14.05
CA GLY A 74 -12.47 -20.37 -12.88
C GLY A 74 -11.61 -19.41 -12.05
N LEU A 75 -10.33 -19.75 -11.84
CA LEU A 75 -9.37 -18.90 -11.14
C LEU A 75 -9.19 -17.55 -11.84
N LEU A 76 -8.97 -17.56 -13.16
CA LEU A 76 -8.74 -16.35 -13.96
C LEU A 76 -9.97 -15.45 -14.01
N THR A 77 -11.15 -16.03 -14.24
CA THR A 77 -12.40 -15.26 -14.30
C THR A 77 -12.77 -14.65 -12.94
N GLY A 78 -12.62 -15.43 -11.87
CA GLY A 78 -12.84 -14.96 -10.50
C GLY A 78 -11.82 -13.91 -10.05
N SER A 79 -10.54 -14.13 -10.36
CA SER A 79 -9.48 -13.18 -9.99
C SER A 79 -9.62 -11.87 -10.76
N LEU A 80 -9.95 -11.91 -12.07
CA LEU A 80 -10.20 -10.72 -12.87
C LEU A 80 -11.39 -9.91 -12.33
N GLY A 81 -12.54 -10.57 -12.09
CA GLY A 81 -13.75 -9.91 -11.63
C GLY A 81 -13.59 -9.22 -10.27
N SER A 82 -12.89 -9.86 -9.34
CA SER A 82 -12.63 -9.31 -7.99
C SER A 82 -11.51 -8.25 -7.99
N SER A 83 -10.41 -8.50 -8.71
CA SER A 83 -9.24 -7.62 -8.69
C SER A 83 -9.51 -6.26 -9.33
N VAL A 84 -10.31 -6.19 -10.39
CA VAL A 84 -10.67 -4.89 -11.02
C VAL A 84 -11.40 -3.99 -10.02
N GLN A 85 -12.38 -4.53 -9.30
CA GLN A 85 -13.18 -3.77 -8.34
C GLN A 85 -12.30 -3.24 -7.19
N LEU A 86 -11.43 -4.11 -6.65
CA LEU A 86 -10.51 -3.78 -5.58
C LEU A 86 -9.41 -2.81 -6.00
N ALA A 87 -8.85 -2.97 -7.20
CA ALA A 87 -7.81 -2.08 -7.73
C ALA A 87 -8.32 -0.63 -7.87
N ILE A 88 -9.53 -0.48 -8.42
CA ILE A 88 -10.17 0.83 -8.61
C ILE A 88 -10.52 1.45 -7.25
N SER A 89 -11.17 0.70 -6.37
CA SER A 89 -11.60 1.24 -5.07
C SER A 89 -10.40 1.67 -4.21
N MET A 90 -9.36 0.84 -4.10
CA MET A 90 -8.16 1.16 -3.32
C MET A 90 -7.41 2.37 -3.88
N SER A 91 -7.23 2.44 -5.20
CA SER A 91 -6.51 3.56 -5.84
C SER A 91 -7.27 4.88 -5.68
N ASN A 92 -8.59 4.85 -5.89
CA ASN A 92 -9.43 6.04 -5.78
C ASN A 92 -9.59 6.51 -4.33
N SER A 93 -9.83 5.59 -3.39
CA SER A 93 -9.95 5.94 -1.97
C SER A 93 -8.64 6.50 -1.42
N GLY A 94 -7.50 5.88 -1.72
CA GLY A 94 -6.21 6.41 -1.30
C GLY A 94 -5.90 7.78 -1.92
N GLY A 95 -6.19 7.98 -3.21
CA GLY A 95 -6.02 9.27 -3.88
C GLY A 95 -6.95 10.35 -3.33
N ALA A 96 -8.19 9.99 -2.97
CA ALA A 96 -9.14 10.90 -2.35
C ALA A 96 -8.67 11.37 -0.96
N TRP A 97 -8.13 10.47 -0.13
CA TRP A 97 -7.58 10.83 1.17
C TRP A 97 -6.35 11.74 1.07
N ASP A 98 -5.41 11.47 0.15
CA ASP A 98 -4.25 12.35 -0.08
C ASP A 98 -4.68 13.74 -0.55
N ASN A 99 -5.64 13.80 -1.48
CA ASN A 99 -6.18 15.06 -1.97
C ASN A 99 -6.95 15.83 -0.89
N CYS A 100 -7.71 15.15 -0.04
CA CYS A 100 -8.41 15.76 1.10
C CYS A 100 -7.40 16.39 2.09
N LYS A 101 -6.33 15.66 2.45
CA LYS A 101 -5.23 16.18 3.28
C LYS A 101 -4.60 17.43 2.64
N LYS A 102 -4.30 17.40 1.34
CA LYS A 102 -3.75 18.57 0.62
C LYS A 102 -4.72 19.75 0.59
N PHE A 103 -6.02 19.48 0.41
CA PHE A 103 -7.06 20.48 0.38
C PHE A 103 -7.16 21.24 1.72
N ILE A 104 -7.20 20.50 2.83
CA ILE A 104 -7.21 21.10 4.18
C ILE A 104 -5.91 21.85 4.45
N LYS A 105 -4.75 21.22 4.20
CA LYS A 105 -3.42 21.82 4.44
C LYS A 105 -3.22 23.15 3.71
N ASN A 106 -3.80 23.30 2.53
CA ASN A 106 -3.72 24.52 1.73
C ASN A 106 -4.78 25.57 2.08
N GLY A 107 -5.66 25.28 3.04
CA GLY A 107 -6.69 26.22 3.51
C GLY A 107 -7.84 26.43 2.52
N PHE A 108 -8.07 25.48 1.60
CA PHE A 108 -9.14 25.59 0.60
C PHE A 108 -10.54 25.27 1.14
N SER A 109 -10.66 24.88 2.41
CA SER A 109 -11.94 24.63 3.06
C SER A 109 -12.87 25.84 2.94
N ASP A 110 -14.09 25.64 2.44
CA ASP A 110 -15.11 26.70 2.37
C ASP A 110 -15.58 27.10 3.77
N ASP A 111 -15.59 26.15 4.71
CA ASP A 111 -15.91 26.38 6.11
C ASP A 111 -14.77 27.16 6.82
N PRO A 112 -15.05 28.39 7.33
CA PRO A 112 -14.07 29.19 8.06
C PRO A 112 -13.48 28.48 9.28
N GLU A 113 -14.22 27.57 9.93
CA GLU A 113 -13.74 26.83 11.11
C GLU A 113 -12.73 25.72 10.75
N LEU A 114 -12.69 25.30 9.49
CA LEU A 114 -11.82 24.22 8.97
C LEU A 114 -10.70 24.74 8.07
N ARG A 115 -10.51 26.06 7.97
CA ARG A 115 -9.42 26.67 7.21
C ARG A 115 -8.12 26.57 7.99
N TYR A 116 -7.30 25.59 7.62
CA TYR A 116 -5.98 25.42 8.22
C TYR A 116 -5.07 26.59 7.88
N THR A 117 -4.52 27.24 8.90
CA THR A 117 -3.53 28.31 8.75
C THR A 117 -2.30 27.96 9.58
N LYS A 118 -1.11 27.96 8.96
CA LYS A 118 0.14 27.61 9.66
C LYS A 118 0.53 28.63 10.73
N ASN A 119 0.18 29.90 10.52
CA ASN A 119 0.45 31.02 11.41
C ASN A 119 -0.81 31.90 11.49
N PRO A 120 -1.81 31.53 12.30
CA PRO A 120 -3.03 32.33 12.46
C PRO A 120 -2.67 33.71 13.03
N ARG A 121 -3.14 34.78 12.40
CA ARG A 121 -2.85 36.18 12.81
C ARG A 121 -4.12 36.96 13.14
N THR A 122 -5.25 36.58 12.57
CA THR A 122 -6.54 37.21 12.85
C THR A 122 -7.27 36.51 14.01
N PRO A 123 -8.14 37.22 14.75
CA PRO A 123 -8.92 36.61 15.84
C PRO A 123 -9.74 35.39 15.39
N ASP A 124 -10.29 35.43 14.18
CA ASP A 124 -11.09 34.34 13.62
C ASP A 124 -10.24 33.12 13.26
N GLU A 125 -9.04 33.32 12.70
CA GLU A 125 -8.09 32.23 12.44
C GLU A 125 -7.59 31.58 13.72
N ILE A 126 -7.32 32.36 14.77
CA ILE A 126 -6.87 31.84 16.07
C ILE A 126 -7.96 30.98 16.70
N LYS A 127 -9.23 31.38 16.55
CA LYS A 127 -10.39 30.62 17.03
C LYS A 127 -10.61 29.33 16.23
N ALA A 128 -10.40 29.36 14.92
CA ALA A 128 -10.54 28.21 14.03
C ALA A 128 -9.36 27.22 14.11
N ALA A 129 -8.16 27.69 14.47
CA ALA A 129 -6.92 26.91 14.40
C ALA A 129 -6.97 25.54 15.11
N PRO A 130 -7.55 25.38 16.32
CA PRO A 130 -7.64 24.07 16.96
C PRO A 130 -8.48 23.07 16.16
N LYS A 131 -9.66 23.49 15.68
CA LYS A 131 -10.57 22.65 14.88
C LYS A 131 -9.96 22.30 13.53
N ALA A 132 -9.36 23.27 12.86
CA ALA A 132 -8.69 23.05 11.58
C ALA A 132 -7.48 22.11 11.71
N LYS A 133 -6.72 22.19 12.82
CA LYS A 133 -5.63 21.27 13.12
C LYS A 133 -6.13 19.85 13.36
N GLU A 134 -7.20 19.68 14.13
CA GLU A 134 -7.80 18.36 14.37
C GLU A 134 -8.27 17.72 13.05
N ALA A 135 -8.94 18.49 12.19
CA ALA A 135 -9.37 18.02 10.87
C ALA A 135 -8.17 17.65 9.97
N HIS A 136 -7.10 18.45 9.98
CA HIS A 136 -5.87 18.14 9.26
C HIS A 136 -5.23 16.85 9.76
N ASP A 137 -5.12 16.67 11.08
CA ASP A 137 -4.50 15.47 11.67
C ASP A 137 -5.33 14.21 11.36
N ALA A 138 -6.67 14.31 11.36
CA ALA A 138 -7.56 13.23 10.91
C ALA A 138 -7.37 12.91 9.41
N ALA A 139 -7.20 13.93 8.56
CA ALA A 139 -6.93 13.72 7.14
C ALA A 139 -5.55 13.10 6.88
N VAL A 140 -4.54 13.45 7.68
CA VAL A 140 -3.23 12.77 7.67
C VAL A 140 -3.39 11.30 8.03
N GLN A 141 -4.22 10.96 9.03
CA GLN A 141 -4.48 9.56 9.36
C GLN A 141 -5.13 8.82 8.18
N GLY A 142 -6.14 9.41 7.53
CA GLY A 142 -6.77 8.84 6.35
C GLY A 142 -5.78 8.59 5.20
N ASP A 143 -4.88 9.54 4.95
CA ASP A 143 -3.82 9.42 3.94
C ASP A 143 -2.84 8.28 4.27
N THR A 144 -2.38 8.16 5.53
CA THR A 144 -1.50 7.06 5.93
C THR A 144 -2.14 5.67 5.81
N VAL A 145 -3.46 5.57 5.94
CA VAL A 145 -4.22 4.34 5.65
C VAL A 145 -4.33 4.12 4.14
N GLY A 146 -4.48 5.20 3.36
CA GLY A 146 -4.57 5.18 1.91
C GLY A 146 -3.28 4.86 1.18
N ASP A 147 -2.11 5.19 1.73
CA ASP A 147 -0.79 4.97 1.12
C ASP A 147 -0.56 3.51 0.66
N PRO A 148 -0.71 2.47 1.51
CA PRO A 148 -0.55 1.09 1.06
C PRO A 148 -1.61 0.66 0.04
N PHE A 149 -2.77 1.33 0.00
CA PHE A 149 -3.84 1.05 -0.97
C PHE A 149 -3.51 1.64 -2.35
N LYS A 150 -3.12 2.92 -2.44
CA LYS A 150 -2.87 3.58 -3.73
C LYS A 150 -1.48 3.33 -4.30
N ASP A 151 -0.47 3.06 -3.48
CA ASP A 151 0.93 2.97 -3.93
C ASP A 151 1.51 1.56 -3.89
N THR A 152 0.80 0.59 -3.30
CA THR A 152 1.27 -0.80 -3.23
C THR A 152 0.23 -1.77 -3.75
N SER A 153 -0.88 -1.95 -3.03
CA SER A 153 -1.82 -3.05 -3.30
C SER A 153 -2.70 -2.79 -4.52
N GLY A 154 -3.28 -1.59 -4.63
CA GLY A 154 -4.18 -1.20 -5.71
C GLY A 154 -3.54 -1.34 -7.10
N PRO A 155 -2.40 -0.68 -7.37
CA PRO A 155 -1.69 -0.84 -8.62
C PRO A 155 -1.17 -2.27 -8.87
N ALA A 156 -0.74 -2.98 -7.83
CA ALA A 156 -0.22 -4.34 -7.97
C ALA A 156 -1.28 -5.34 -8.46
N LEU A 157 -2.56 -5.15 -8.10
CA LEU A 157 -3.65 -6.01 -8.59
C LEU A 157 -3.77 -6.00 -10.13
N ASN A 158 -3.43 -4.89 -10.80
CA ASN A 158 -3.37 -4.87 -12.27
C ASN A 158 -2.30 -5.80 -12.84
N ILE A 159 -1.16 -5.90 -12.15
CA ILE A 159 -0.07 -6.80 -12.51
C ILE A 159 -0.49 -8.25 -12.23
N VAL A 160 -1.14 -8.52 -11.08
CA VAL A 160 -1.67 -9.85 -10.73
C VAL A 160 -2.54 -10.38 -11.87
N MET A 161 -3.53 -9.61 -12.33
CA MET A 161 -4.45 -10.02 -13.39
C MET A 161 -3.72 -10.39 -14.68
N LYS A 162 -2.81 -9.53 -15.14
CA LYS A 162 -2.08 -9.74 -16.40
C LYS A 162 -1.08 -10.89 -16.29
N LEU A 163 -0.40 -11.01 -15.15
CA LEU A 163 0.62 -12.03 -14.93
C LEU A 163 -0.01 -13.42 -14.80
N GLN A 164 -1.13 -13.55 -14.09
CA GLN A 164 -1.86 -14.82 -14.02
C GLN A 164 -2.36 -15.26 -15.40
N ALA A 165 -2.88 -14.33 -16.20
CA ALA A 165 -3.36 -14.61 -17.55
C ALA A 165 -2.23 -15.09 -18.47
N ILE A 166 -1.08 -14.40 -18.49
CA ILE A 166 0.04 -14.79 -19.36
C ILE A 166 0.69 -16.10 -18.90
N VAL A 167 0.86 -16.33 -17.59
CA VAL A 167 1.37 -17.60 -17.08
C VAL A 167 0.43 -18.74 -17.47
N SER A 168 -0.87 -18.56 -17.31
CA SER A 168 -1.85 -19.57 -17.68
C SER A 168 -1.84 -19.88 -19.18
N LEU A 169 -1.66 -18.86 -20.02
CA LEU A 169 -1.58 -19.01 -21.47
C LEU A 169 -0.30 -19.75 -21.89
N VAL A 170 0.85 -19.38 -21.34
CA VAL A 170 2.14 -20.01 -21.65
C VAL A 170 2.13 -21.50 -21.28
N PHE A 171 1.52 -21.86 -20.16
CA PHE A 171 1.44 -23.25 -19.69
C PHE A 171 0.17 -23.99 -20.15
N ALA A 172 -0.66 -23.40 -21.02
CA ALA A 172 -1.92 -24.00 -21.45
C ALA A 172 -1.73 -25.38 -22.10
N ALA A 173 -0.74 -25.52 -23.00
CA ALA A 173 -0.42 -26.79 -23.64
C ALA A 173 0.07 -27.84 -22.63
N TYR A 174 0.85 -27.41 -21.63
CA TYR A 174 1.29 -28.27 -20.53
C TYR A 174 0.10 -28.77 -19.69
N PHE A 175 -0.83 -27.89 -19.33
CA PHE A 175 -2.04 -28.30 -18.59
C PHE A 175 -2.91 -29.26 -19.39
N ALA A 176 -3.08 -29.03 -20.70
CA ALA A 176 -3.86 -29.89 -21.58
C ALA A 176 -3.25 -31.30 -21.74
N ALA A 177 -1.92 -31.41 -21.66
CA ALA A 177 -1.23 -32.70 -21.74
C ALA A 177 -1.45 -33.59 -20.51
N ILE A 178 -1.81 -33.02 -19.35
CA ILE A 178 -2.05 -33.78 -18.11
C ILE A 178 -3.50 -34.27 -18.10
N ASN A 179 -3.69 -35.58 -18.19
CA ASN A 179 -5.02 -36.22 -18.16
C ASN A 179 -6.03 -35.57 -19.13
N ASN A 180 -5.60 -35.22 -20.35
CA ASN A 180 -6.42 -34.48 -21.33
C ASN A 180 -7.02 -33.17 -20.78
N GLY A 181 -6.29 -32.46 -19.91
CA GLY A 181 -6.72 -31.18 -19.34
C GLY A 181 -7.51 -31.28 -18.04
N HIS A 182 -7.68 -32.48 -17.46
CA HIS A 182 -8.38 -32.66 -16.19
C HIS A 182 -7.48 -32.48 -14.96
N GLY A 183 -6.15 -32.40 -15.15
CA GLY A 183 -5.19 -32.33 -14.04
C GLY A 183 -5.03 -33.67 -13.32
N PHE A 184 -4.05 -33.75 -12.41
CA PHE A 184 -3.70 -34.99 -11.71
C PHE A 184 -4.81 -35.54 -10.81
N LEU A 185 -5.59 -34.67 -10.16
CA LEU A 185 -6.70 -35.06 -9.28
C LEU A 185 -8.02 -35.25 -10.04
N GLY A 186 -8.05 -34.93 -11.34
CA GLY A 186 -9.26 -34.94 -12.15
C GLY A 186 -9.66 -36.28 -12.75
N GLN A 187 -9.17 -37.43 -12.25
CA GLN A 187 -9.60 -38.75 -12.73
C GLN A 187 -10.26 -39.61 -11.64
N ALA A 188 -11.61 -39.61 -11.66
CA ALA A 188 -12.50 -40.77 -11.58
C ALA A 188 -13.96 -40.32 -11.44
N ALA A 189 -14.54 -39.75 -12.49
CA ALA A 189 -16.00 -39.63 -12.60
C ALA A 189 -16.40 -40.09 -14.01
N LEU A 190 -16.55 -41.43 -14.12
CA LEU A 190 -17.24 -42.21 -15.16
C LEU A 190 -16.87 -41.96 -16.64
#